data_AF-A0A7K4P415-F1
#
_entry.id   AF-A0A7K4P415-F1
#
_cell.length_a   1.000
_cell.length_b   1.000
_cell.length_c   1.000
_cell.angle_alpha   90.00
_cell.angle_beta   90.00
_cell.angle_gamma   90.00
#
_symmetry.space_group_name_H-M   'P 1'
#
loop_
_entity.id
_entity.type
_entity.pdbx_description
1 polymer ?
#
loop_
_entity_poly.entity_id
_entity_poly.type
_entity_poly.pdbx_seq_one_letter_code
_entity_poly.pdbx_strand_id
1 'polypeptide(L)'
;MNKLIAILIVGIFVASIISVSSISDQFVDAGSRKKIHFTQTITSSQDPGQGHQNHQLALILSPNEGTLYDGSMTFTSSETVQIVVLHEISSQEAKGQPTWTVDGNTVYGLSLIDLEEKSGSFEFTGAALALHSSNSKEFTVTVSVDGWIRGQPIEVTMQKIEFEKEDPSLLLSRTNVPATIPMHKGIYEGNQILYIITDGSDENYAKILSEKQGWNVELAPAIADVPEDALQKLFIFKNGIKGDGIYGFQDELFSSTPSQESEYSALNSVIEVTWKIGQKEKIFESVADVITAEEGGRIKFNETGIVLNTPQIIWPDGQMMVRSDKEITDEMPYGGGQIIEINEEELNVTFVAHRGWGPNGITVYCIVTDATPSGPAETMGVVSSPTSANLLTHYGAVDLFQFKNGIKGSGPLGFQPGIAGAALGDTNYSPMWRIYLVEWNDAESAKILETKSDIDSFRADDLITVSIARPTNADHIVNCPFIDPFQ
;
A
#
# COMPACT_ATOMS: atom_id res chain seq x y z
N MET A 1 -73.33 54.12 15.19
CA MET A 1 -74.23 53.60 14.13
C MET A 1 -73.58 52.33 13.57
N ASN A 2 -73.44 51.29 14.40
CA ASN A 2 -74.46 50.29 14.79
C ASN A 2 -74.65 49.22 13.72
N LYS A 3 -73.94 48.10 13.94
CA LYS A 3 -74.50 46.73 14.03
C LYS A 3 -75.49 46.27 12.93
N LEU A 4 -75.41 46.80 11.72
CA LEU A 4 -76.23 46.35 10.59
C LEU A 4 -75.45 46.15 9.28
N ILE A 5 -74.16 46.53 9.23
CA ILE A 5 -73.25 46.11 8.13
C ILE A 5 -72.66 44.71 8.40
N ALA A 6 -72.74 44.25 9.66
CA ALA A 6 -72.26 42.93 10.10
C ALA A 6 -73.12 41.73 9.65
N ILE A 7 -74.22 41.95 8.90
CA ILE A 7 -75.13 40.86 8.44
C ILE A 7 -75.17 40.75 6.91
N LEU A 8 -74.72 41.76 6.15
CA LEU A 8 -74.74 41.69 4.68
C LEU A 8 -73.45 41.10 4.07
N ILE A 9 -72.34 41.07 4.82
CA ILE A 9 -71.10 40.37 4.41
C ILE A 9 -71.10 38.90 4.86
N VAL A 10 -71.99 38.53 5.80
CA VAL A 10 -72.16 37.15 6.29
C VAL A 10 -73.20 36.37 5.47
N GLY A 11 -74.06 37.03 4.68
CA GLY A 11 -75.08 36.39 3.84
C GLY A 11 -74.68 36.04 2.40
N ILE A 12 -73.54 36.54 1.89
CA ILE A 12 -73.00 36.23 0.56
C ILE A 12 -71.69 35.41 0.65
N PHE A 13 -71.29 34.99 1.86
CA PHE A 13 -70.20 34.03 2.07
C PHE A 13 -70.66 32.61 2.43
N VAL A 14 -71.98 32.37 2.56
CA VAL A 14 -72.55 31.05 2.90
C VAL A 14 -73.17 30.34 1.69
N ALA A 15 -73.11 30.92 0.49
CA ALA A 15 -73.52 30.28 -0.76
C ALA A 15 -72.39 30.21 -1.81
N SER A 16 -71.13 30.19 -1.34
CA SER A 16 -69.93 30.13 -2.18
C SER A 16 -68.98 28.98 -1.82
N ILE A 17 -69.41 28.07 -0.93
CA ILE A 17 -68.66 26.88 -0.56
C ILE A 17 -69.64 25.71 -0.55
N ILE A 18 -69.90 25.14 -1.72
CA ILE A 18 -70.28 23.74 -2.02
C ILE A 18 -70.52 23.72 -3.54
N SER A 19 -69.44 23.56 -4.29
CA SER A 19 -69.40 22.98 -5.65
C SER A 19 -67.97 23.00 -6.20
N VAL A 20 -67.07 22.33 -5.49
CA VAL A 20 -65.93 21.63 -6.11
C VAL A 20 -65.84 20.25 -5.47
N SER A 21 -66.88 19.45 -5.68
CA SER A 21 -66.76 18.00 -5.67
C SER A 21 -66.56 17.59 -7.12
N SER A 22 -65.55 16.74 -7.38
CA SER A 22 -64.92 16.37 -8.67
C SER A 22 -63.70 17.27 -8.94
N ILE A 23 -62.45 16.85 -8.77
CA ILE A 23 -61.85 15.54 -9.05
C ILE A 23 -60.85 15.25 -7.93
N SER A 24 -61.02 14.10 -7.29
CA SER A 24 -59.92 13.43 -6.63
C SER A 24 -58.83 13.20 -7.68
N ASP A 25 -57.64 13.77 -7.54
CA ASP A 25 -56.44 13.14 -8.09
C ASP A 25 -56.09 11.92 -7.20
N GLN A 26 -57.09 11.06 -6.99
CA GLN A 26 -56.89 9.65 -6.70
C GLN A 26 -56.55 9.04 -8.05
N PHE A 27 -55.28 9.09 -8.42
CA PHE A 27 -54.51 8.20 -9.30
C PHE A 27 -53.28 9.00 -9.70
N VAL A 28 -52.32 9.09 -8.78
CA VAL A 28 -50.94 9.39 -9.17
C VAL A 28 -50.54 8.28 -10.13
N ASP A 29 -50.20 8.66 -11.36
CA ASP A 29 -49.62 7.77 -12.35
C ASP A 29 -48.46 7.03 -11.69
N ALA A 30 -48.60 5.72 -11.52
CA ALA A 30 -47.56 4.90 -10.95
C ALA A 30 -46.43 4.88 -11.97
N GLY A 31 -45.48 5.80 -11.80
CA GLY A 31 -44.30 5.91 -12.64
C GLY A 31 -43.69 4.53 -12.93
N SER A 32 -43.08 4.39 -14.11
CA SER A 32 -42.21 3.28 -14.53
C SER A 32 -42.20 2.03 -13.63
N ARG A 33 -42.89 0.97 -14.08
CA ARG A 33 -42.94 -0.32 -13.38
C ARG A 33 -41.82 -1.23 -13.88
N LYS A 34 -40.94 -1.70 -12.99
CA LYS A 34 -39.92 -2.71 -13.29
C LYS A 34 -40.24 -4.01 -12.56
N LYS A 35 -40.27 -5.14 -13.27
CA LYS A 35 -40.48 -6.45 -12.64
C LYS A 35 -39.21 -6.88 -11.89
N ILE A 36 -39.37 -7.43 -10.70
CA ILE A 36 -38.31 -8.13 -9.95
C ILE A 36 -38.69 -9.60 -9.78
N HIS A 37 -37.77 -10.49 -10.14
CA HIS A 37 -37.95 -11.93 -9.98
C HIS A 37 -36.59 -12.59 -9.82
N PHE A 38 -36.29 -13.13 -8.63
CA PHE A 38 -35.02 -13.79 -8.36
C PHE A 38 -35.12 -14.81 -7.22
N THR A 39 -34.15 -15.73 -7.19
CA THR A 39 -33.89 -16.61 -6.04
C THR A 39 -32.44 -16.46 -5.63
N GLN A 40 -32.17 -16.26 -4.34
CA GLN A 40 -30.81 -16.05 -3.82
C GLN A 40 -30.66 -16.69 -2.44
N THR A 41 -29.44 -17.12 -2.12
CA THR A 41 -29.06 -17.50 -0.75
C THR A 41 -28.21 -16.40 -0.13
N ILE A 42 -28.58 -15.97 1.08
CA ILE A 42 -28.01 -14.83 1.80
C ILE A 42 -27.61 -15.34 3.19
N THR A 43 -26.39 -15.05 3.62
CA THR A 43 -25.98 -15.19 5.02
C THR A 43 -26.23 -13.85 5.72
N SER A 44 -26.85 -13.89 6.89
CA SER A 44 -27.11 -12.70 7.69
C SER A 44 -25.83 -12.07 8.19
N SER A 45 -25.89 -10.78 8.50
CA SER A 45 -24.85 -10.01 9.18
C SER A 45 -25.43 -9.34 10.42
N GLN A 46 -24.59 -8.67 11.22
CA GLN A 46 -25.08 -7.78 12.27
C GLN A 46 -26.09 -6.76 11.71
N ASP A 47 -27.20 -6.53 12.43
CA ASP A 47 -28.20 -5.51 12.06
C ASP A 47 -27.61 -4.10 12.24
N PRO A 48 -27.53 -3.28 11.19
CA PRO A 48 -26.93 -1.94 11.26
C PRO A 48 -27.86 -0.90 11.92
N GLY A 49 -29.09 -1.28 12.28
CA GLY A 49 -30.02 -0.42 12.99
C GLY A 49 -29.50 0.01 14.36
N GLN A 50 -29.60 1.30 14.68
CA GLN A 50 -29.26 1.80 16.00
C GLN A 50 -30.13 1.11 17.07
N GLY A 51 -29.47 0.45 18.03
CA GLY A 51 -30.14 -0.32 19.09
C GLY A 51 -30.33 -1.81 18.77
N HIS A 52 -29.90 -2.26 17.59
CA HIS A 52 -30.00 -3.66 17.14
C HIS A 52 -28.63 -4.37 17.06
N GLN A 53 -27.62 -3.87 17.76
CA GLN A 53 -26.23 -4.33 17.62
C GLN A 53 -26.01 -5.81 18.00
N ASN A 54 -26.93 -6.43 18.72
CA ASN A 54 -26.84 -7.86 19.07
C ASN A 54 -27.71 -8.75 18.19
N HIS A 55 -28.30 -8.20 17.13
CA HIS A 55 -29.22 -8.88 16.23
C HIS A 55 -28.56 -9.17 14.88
N GLN A 56 -29.21 -10.02 14.10
CA GLN A 56 -28.78 -10.42 12.76
C GLN A 56 -29.84 -10.03 11.73
N LEU A 57 -29.40 -9.60 10.55
CA LEU A 57 -30.24 -9.14 9.45
C LEU A 57 -29.74 -9.72 8.12
N ALA A 58 -30.66 -10.27 7.32
CA ALA A 58 -30.44 -10.63 5.93
C ALA A 58 -31.29 -9.69 5.06
N LEU A 59 -30.67 -8.67 4.47
CA LEU A 59 -31.34 -7.69 3.62
C LEU A 59 -31.59 -8.27 2.23
N ILE A 60 -32.85 -8.20 1.77
CA ILE A 60 -33.30 -8.82 0.51
C ILE A 60 -33.58 -7.75 -0.55
N LEU A 61 -34.27 -6.69 -0.16
CA LEU A 61 -34.52 -5.51 -0.99
C LEU A 61 -34.12 -4.28 -0.19
N SER A 62 -33.14 -3.53 -0.68
CA SER A 62 -32.59 -2.35 -0.01
C SER A 62 -33.50 -1.13 -0.17
N PRO A 63 -33.57 -0.26 0.85
CA PRO A 63 -34.28 1.01 0.73
C PRO A 63 -33.59 1.94 -0.27
N ASN A 64 -34.39 2.63 -1.09
CA ASN A 64 -33.94 3.65 -2.04
C ASN A 64 -34.96 4.79 -2.04
N GLU A 65 -34.51 6.04 -2.07
CA GLU A 65 -35.40 7.22 -2.02
C GLU A 65 -36.47 7.17 -3.12
N GLY A 66 -37.75 7.24 -2.71
CA GLY A 66 -38.89 7.23 -3.62
C GLY A 66 -39.20 5.87 -4.25
N THR A 67 -38.57 4.79 -3.77
CA THR A 67 -38.77 3.42 -4.28
C THR A 67 -39.78 2.65 -3.43
N LEU A 68 -40.77 2.05 -4.11
CA LEU A 68 -41.75 1.17 -3.48
C LEU A 68 -41.71 -0.21 -4.15
N TYR A 69 -41.41 -1.24 -3.37
CA TYR A 69 -41.52 -2.64 -3.78
C TYR A 69 -42.88 -3.19 -3.39
N ASP A 70 -43.45 -4.03 -4.28
CA ASP A 70 -44.76 -4.63 -4.10
C ASP A 70 -44.77 -6.03 -4.73
N GLY A 71 -44.99 -7.07 -3.92
CA GLY A 71 -44.99 -8.45 -4.41
C GLY A 71 -44.94 -9.50 -3.30
N SER A 72 -44.43 -10.67 -3.66
CA SER A 72 -44.38 -11.85 -2.80
C SER A 72 -42.95 -12.34 -2.60
N MET A 73 -42.68 -12.89 -1.42
CA MET A 73 -41.43 -13.56 -1.07
C MET A 73 -41.74 -14.96 -0.53
N THR A 74 -40.97 -15.97 -0.94
CA THR A 74 -40.90 -17.28 -0.28
C THR A 74 -39.50 -17.51 0.24
N PHE A 75 -39.34 -18.06 1.45
CA PHE A 75 -38.02 -18.25 2.07
C PHE A 75 -37.87 -19.58 2.82
N THR A 76 -36.62 -19.99 3.03
CA THR A 76 -36.22 -21.09 3.94
C THR A 76 -34.90 -20.75 4.60
N SER A 77 -34.85 -20.81 5.92
CA SER A 77 -33.79 -20.30 6.80
C SER A 77 -33.24 -21.39 7.73
N SER A 78 -31.96 -21.30 8.07
CA SER A 78 -31.33 -22.18 9.06
C SER A 78 -31.81 -21.92 10.49
N GLU A 79 -32.26 -20.69 10.78
CA GLU A 79 -32.80 -20.26 12.08
C GLU A 79 -34.20 -19.67 11.96
N THR A 80 -34.90 -19.58 13.09
CA THR A 80 -36.19 -18.88 13.16
C THR A 80 -35.97 -17.39 12.94
N VAL A 81 -36.77 -16.79 12.05
CA VAL A 81 -36.60 -15.41 11.60
C VAL A 81 -37.91 -14.64 11.64
N GLN A 82 -37.79 -13.32 11.76
CA GLN A 82 -38.87 -12.35 11.67
C GLN A 82 -38.76 -11.62 10.33
N ILE A 83 -39.89 -11.28 9.71
CA ILE A 83 -39.90 -10.47 8.48
C ILE A 83 -39.88 -8.99 8.86
N VAL A 84 -38.98 -8.25 8.23
CA VAL A 84 -38.87 -6.80 8.35
C VAL A 84 -39.29 -6.16 7.03
N VAL A 85 -40.30 -5.29 7.11
CA VAL A 85 -40.66 -4.39 6.01
C VAL A 85 -40.45 -2.95 6.49
N LEU A 86 -39.65 -2.19 5.74
CA LEU A 86 -39.42 -0.78 6.05
C LEU A 86 -40.30 0.10 5.16
N HIS A 87 -40.79 1.19 5.72
CA HIS A 87 -41.62 2.17 5.04
C HIS A 87 -40.97 3.55 5.11
N GLU A 88 -40.87 4.25 3.99
CA GLU A 88 -40.44 5.65 3.99
C GLU A 88 -41.45 6.50 4.77
N ILE A 89 -40.95 7.27 5.73
CA ILE A 89 -41.73 8.21 6.52
C ILE A 89 -40.91 9.48 6.74
N SER A 90 -41.56 10.63 6.92
CA SER A 90 -40.83 11.81 7.38
C SER A 90 -40.51 11.69 8.87
N SER A 91 -39.41 12.29 9.32
CA SER A 91 -39.02 12.29 10.75
C SER A 91 -40.09 12.93 11.66
N GLN A 92 -40.99 13.74 11.10
CA GLN A 92 -42.12 14.35 11.81
C GLN A 92 -43.24 13.34 12.09
N GLU A 93 -43.36 12.30 11.26
CA GLU A 93 -44.36 11.22 11.32
C GLU A 93 -43.86 9.99 12.07
N ALA A 94 -42.59 9.99 12.52
CA ALA A 94 -41.98 8.90 13.27
C ALA A 94 -42.58 8.66 14.67
N LYS A 95 -43.38 9.59 15.20
CA LYS A 95 -43.92 9.51 16.56
C LYS A 95 -45.03 8.47 16.69
N GLY A 96 -44.84 7.48 17.54
CA GLY A 96 -45.88 6.52 17.95
C GLY A 96 -45.87 5.18 17.21
N GLN A 97 -44.84 4.91 16.41
CA GLN A 97 -44.64 3.63 15.71
C GLN A 97 -43.18 3.16 15.86
N PRO A 98 -42.89 1.85 15.70
CA PRO A 98 -41.53 1.36 15.63
C PRO A 98 -40.79 1.98 14.44
N THR A 99 -39.52 2.32 14.62
CA THR A 99 -38.70 2.94 13.58
C THR A 99 -37.35 2.26 13.49
N TRP A 100 -36.73 2.34 12.32
CA TRP A 100 -35.38 1.83 12.07
C TRP A 100 -34.53 2.91 11.39
N THR A 101 -33.28 3.04 11.81
CA THR A 101 -32.32 4.02 11.29
C THR A 101 -30.89 3.53 11.48
N VAL A 102 -30.01 3.84 10.52
CA VAL A 102 -28.57 3.54 10.59
C VAL A 102 -27.80 4.75 11.08
N ASP A 103 -28.05 5.91 10.49
CA ASP A 103 -27.27 7.15 10.70
C ASP A 103 -27.93 8.14 11.68
N GLY A 104 -29.17 7.88 12.10
CA GLY A 104 -29.97 8.76 12.94
C GLY A 104 -30.62 9.93 12.18
N ASN A 105 -30.35 10.10 10.87
CA ASN A 105 -30.95 11.14 10.04
C ASN A 105 -32.08 10.57 9.18
N THR A 106 -31.84 9.42 8.53
CA THR A 106 -32.83 8.75 7.70
C THR A 106 -33.64 7.77 8.56
N VAL A 107 -34.95 7.99 8.66
CA VAL A 107 -35.84 7.22 9.53
C VAL A 107 -36.88 6.48 8.70
N TYR A 108 -36.97 5.16 8.91
CA TYR A 108 -38.01 4.32 8.31
C TYR A 108 -39.01 3.87 9.38
N GLY A 109 -40.27 3.75 9.00
CA GLY A 109 -41.26 3.01 9.77
C GLY A 109 -40.96 1.51 9.69
N LEU A 110 -40.95 0.83 10.83
CA LEU A 110 -40.59 -0.59 10.93
C LEU A 110 -41.84 -1.44 11.16
N SER A 111 -42.14 -2.30 10.18
CA SER A 111 -43.07 -3.42 10.36
C SER A 111 -42.26 -4.68 10.64
N LEU A 112 -42.45 -5.25 11.83
CA LEU A 112 -41.81 -6.50 12.24
C LEU A 112 -42.88 -7.58 12.39
N ILE A 113 -42.78 -8.64 11.60
CA ILE A 113 -43.72 -9.76 11.60
C ILE A 113 -42.99 -10.98 12.14
N ASP A 114 -43.41 -11.43 13.31
CA ASP A 114 -42.89 -12.67 13.90
C ASP A 114 -43.72 -13.85 13.43
N LEU A 115 -43.10 -14.71 12.62
CA LEU A 115 -43.73 -15.94 12.15
C LEU A 115 -43.41 -17.13 13.06
N GLU A 116 -42.39 -17.03 13.92
CA GLU A 116 -41.79 -18.15 14.66
C GLU A 116 -41.42 -19.38 13.77
N GLU A 117 -41.29 -19.18 12.46
CA GLU A 117 -41.06 -20.23 11.46
C GLU A 117 -39.68 -20.09 10.78
N LYS A 118 -39.18 -21.23 10.26
CA LYS A 118 -37.94 -21.29 9.48
C LYS A 118 -38.16 -21.19 7.98
N SER A 119 -39.40 -21.21 7.51
CA SER A 119 -39.74 -21.14 6.09
C SER A 119 -41.16 -20.65 5.93
N GLY A 120 -41.46 -19.89 4.88
CA GLY A 120 -42.81 -19.41 4.63
C GLY A 120 -42.92 -18.60 3.35
N SER A 121 -44.12 -18.12 3.09
CA SER A 121 -44.42 -17.17 2.00
C SER A 121 -45.13 -15.94 2.56
N PHE A 122 -44.80 -14.76 2.05
CA PHE A 122 -45.30 -13.48 2.55
C PHE A 122 -45.48 -12.48 1.41
N GLU A 123 -46.63 -11.81 1.39
CA GLU A 123 -46.91 -10.68 0.50
C GLU A 123 -46.47 -9.39 1.21
N PHE A 124 -45.76 -8.51 0.50
CA PHE A 124 -45.21 -7.29 1.06
C PHE A 124 -45.43 -6.08 0.15
N THR A 125 -45.57 -4.92 0.78
CA THR A 125 -45.48 -3.62 0.13
C THR A 125 -44.65 -2.69 1.02
N GLY A 126 -43.52 -2.18 0.53
CA GLY A 126 -42.62 -1.38 1.35
C GLY A 126 -41.41 -0.83 0.59
N ALA A 127 -40.65 0.02 1.26
CA ALA A 127 -39.40 0.59 0.74
C ALA A 127 -38.21 -0.37 0.91
N ALA A 128 -38.26 -1.32 1.85
CA ALA A 128 -37.25 -2.39 1.98
C ALA A 128 -37.88 -3.68 2.49
N LEU A 129 -37.19 -4.80 2.27
CA LEU A 129 -37.55 -6.12 2.77
C LEU A 129 -36.31 -6.85 3.30
N ALA A 130 -36.41 -7.39 4.50
CA ALA A 130 -35.34 -8.17 5.14
C ALA A 130 -35.89 -9.29 6.02
N LEU A 131 -35.01 -10.20 6.43
CA LEU A 131 -35.26 -11.18 7.48
C LEU A 131 -34.33 -10.89 8.66
N HIS A 132 -34.88 -10.93 9.87
CA HIS A 132 -34.23 -10.52 11.11
C HIS A 132 -34.21 -11.66 12.14
N SER A 133 -33.17 -11.73 12.95
CA SER A 133 -33.12 -12.55 14.16
C SER A 133 -32.65 -11.72 15.33
N SER A 134 -33.33 -11.81 16.47
CA SER A 134 -32.99 -11.07 17.69
C SER A 134 -31.79 -11.63 18.45
N ASN A 135 -31.16 -12.69 17.96
CA ASN A 135 -29.93 -13.24 18.51
C ASN A 135 -28.73 -12.91 17.61
N SER A 136 -27.53 -13.01 18.17
CA SER A 136 -26.29 -12.66 17.49
C SER A 136 -25.74 -13.77 16.58
N LYS A 137 -26.42 -14.92 16.47
CA LYS A 137 -25.94 -16.06 15.70
C LYS A 137 -26.31 -15.87 14.23
N GLU A 138 -25.32 -15.90 13.36
CA GLU A 138 -25.53 -15.86 11.92
C GLU A 138 -26.46 -16.99 11.46
N PHE A 139 -27.32 -16.66 10.50
CA PHE A 139 -28.19 -17.61 9.83
C PHE A 139 -28.06 -17.46 8.32
N THR A 140 -28.32 -18.54 7.60
CA THR A 140 -28.37 -18.54 6.14
C THR A 140 -29.79 -18.76 5.70
N VAL A 141 -30.23 -17.96 4.72
CA VAL A 141 -31.58 -18.03 4.16
C VAL A 141 -31.54 -18.07 2.64
N THR A 142 -32.33 -18.96 2.05
CA THR A 142 -32.65 -18.92 0.62
C THR A 142 -34.01 -18.26 0.44
N VAL A 143 -34.08 -17.21 -0.37
CA VAL A 143 -35.28 -16.41 -0.65
C VAL A 143 -35.59 -16.42 -2.13
N SER A 144 -36.87 -16.42 -2.49
CA SER A 144 -37.36 -16.20 -3.86
C SER A 144 -38.37 -15.06 -3.83
N VAL A 145 -38.16 -14.02 -4.64
CA VAL A 145 -39.01 -12.83 -4.72
C VAL A 145 -39.65 -12.75 -6.11
N ASP A 146 -40.94 -12.46 -6.20
CA ASP A 146 -41.65 -12.10 -7.44
C ASP A 146 -42.54 -10.87 -7.18
N GLY A 147 -42.29 -9.77 -7.88
CA GLY A 147 -42.97 -8.51 -7.63
C GLY A 147 -42.60 -7.40 -8.60
N TRP A 148 -42.92 -6.17 -8.20
CA TRP A 148 -42.74 -4.95 -8.98
C TRP A 148 -42.09 -3.85 -8.15
N ILE A 149 -41.24 -3.05 -8.80
CA ILE A 149 -40.75 -1.78 -8.30
C ILE A 149 -41.62 -0.66 -8.90
N ARG A 150 -42.02 0.31 -8.07
CA ARG A 150 -42.76 1.52 -8.44
C ARG A 150 -42.00 2.75 -7.90
N GLY A 151 -41.86 3.83 -8.69
CA GLY A 151 -41.16 5.07 -8.29
C GLY A 151 -40.13 5.60 -9.29
N GLN A 152 -39.55 6.78 -9.02
CA GLN A 152 -38.38 7.34 -9.72
C GLN A 152 -37.24 7.58 -8.72
N PRO A 153 -35.97 7.29 -9.06
CA PRO A 153 -35.47 6.83 -10.37
C PRO A 153 -35.54 5.30 -10.58
N ILE A 154 -35.43 4.87 -11.84
CA ILE A 154 -35.67 3.48 -12.31
C ILE A 154 -34.42 2.59 -12.19
N GLU A 155 -33.28 3.19 -11.85
CA GLU A 155 -32.14 2.43 -11.36
C GLU A 155 -32.40 2.05 -9.91
N VAL A 156 -33.12 0.93 -9.73
CA VAL A 156 -32.72 0.02 -8.66
C VAL A 156 -31.37 -0.50 -9.09
N THR A 157 -30.33 0.28 -8.79
CA THR A 157 -29.11 -0.28 -8.26
C THR A 157 -29.62 -1.21 -7.17
N MET A 158 -29.46 -2.53 -7.34
CA MET A 158 -29.22 -3.29 -6.13
C MET A 158 -28.02 -2.56 -5.55
N GLN A 159 -28.23 -1.63 -4.62
CA GLN A 159 -27.36 -1.53 -3.49
C GLN A 159 -27.47 -2.93 -2.90
N LYS A 160 -26.68 -3.86 -3.47
CA LYS A 160 -25.83 -4.69 -2.68
C LYS A 160 -25.34 -3.67 -1.66
N ILE A 161 -25.94 -3.68 -0.47
CA ILE A 161 -25.13 -3.38 0.68
C ILE A 161 -24.09 -4.49 0.55
N GLU A 162 -23.06 -4.22 -0.25
CA GLU A 162 -21.75 -4.70 0.05
C GLU A 162 -21.61 -4.18 1.46
N PHE A 163 -21.93 -5.06 2.40
CA PHE A 163 -20.97 -5.30 3.45
C PHE A 163 -19.66 -5.28 2.68
N GLU A 164 -18.96 -4.14 2.74
CA GLU A 164 -17.53 -4.15 2.61
C GLU A 164 -17.14 -5.22 3.61
N LYS A 165 -17.03 -6.45 3.10
CA LYS A 165 -16.13 -7.41 3.68
C LYS A 165 -14.84 -6.65 3.54
N GLU A 166 -14.42 -5.97 4.61
CA GLU A 166 -13.18 -5.21 4.59
C GLU A 166 -12.18 -6.11 3.90
N ASP A 167 -11.62 -5.63 2.78
CA ASP A 167 -10.63 -6.40 2.07
C ASP A 167 -9.62 -6.87 3.13
N PRO A 168 -9.32 -8.18 3.19
CA PRO A 168 -8.53 -8.73 4.28
C PRO A 168 -7.27 -7.88 4.41
N SER A 169 -7.12 -7.21 5.55
CA SER A 169 -6.06 -6.25 5.80
C SER A 169 -5.10 -6.82 6.84
N LEU A 170 -3.81 -6.64 6.59
CA LEU A 170 -2.74 -7.04 7.48
C LEU A 170 -2.17 -5.80 8.17
N LEU A 171 -2.46 -5.68 9.46
CA LEU A 171 -1.85 -4.66 10.32
C LEU A 171 -0.65 -5.28 11.03
N LEU A 172 0.55 -4.91 10.57
CA LEU A 172 1.79 -5.23 11.27
C LEU A 172 2.17 -4.06 12.17
N SER A 173 2.60 -4.36 13.39
CA SER A 173 3.25 -3.37 14.23
C SER A 173 4.70 -3.18 13.78
N ARG A 174 5.20 -1.95 13.93
CA ARG A 174 6.57 -1.56 13.53
C ARG A 174 6.82 -1.91 12.06
N THR A 175 5.81 -1.63 11.24
CA THR A 175 5.91 -1.83 9.81
C THR A 175 6.96 -0.91 9.21
N ASN A 176 7.01 0.32 9.72
CA ASN A 176 7.98 1.32 9.33
C ASN A 176 8.67 1.81 10.60
N VAL A 177 9.99 1.88 10.58
CA VAL A 177 10.79 2.38 11.71
C VAL A 177 11.91 3.29 11.21
N PRO A 178 12.35 4.28 11.99
CA PRO A 178 13.48 5.10 11.60
C PRO A 178 14.78 4.28 11.63
N ALA A 179 15.65 4.52 10.66
CA ALA A 179 17.03 4.04 10.66
C ALA A 179 17.99 5.18 10.37
N THR A 180 18.76 5.59 11.37
CA THR A 180 19.72 6.70 11.27
C THR A 180 21.10 6.15 10.96
N ILE A 181 21.56 6.38 9.73
CA ILE A 181 22.79 5.79 9.18
C ILE A 181 23.87 6.87 9.07
N PRO A 182 25.12 6.60 9.48
CA PRO A 182 26.22 7.56 9.31
C PRO A 182 26.54 7.78 7.82
N MET A 183 26.76 9.04 7.48
CA MET A 183 27.22 9.47 6.17
C MET A 183 28.73 9.73 6.18
N HIS A 184 29.33 9.59 5.00
CA HIS A 184 30.73 9.86 4.72
C HIS A 184 30.85 10.93 3.64
N LYS A 185 32.00 11.61 3.59
CA LYS A 185 32.30 12.59 2.55
C LYS A 185 33.08 11.93 1.43
N GLY A 186 32.70 12.23 0.20
CA GLY A 186 33.42 11.85 -1.01
C GLY A 186 33.62 13.04 -1.93
N ILE A 187 34.35 12.83 -3.02
CA ILE A 187 34.69 13.83 -4.01
C ILE A 187 34.27 13.33 -5.40
N TYR A 188 33.70 14.23 -6.21
CA TYR A 188 33.53 14.07 -7.65
C TYR A 188 33.74 15.40 -8.36
N GLU A 189 34.71 15.43 -9.28
CA GLU A 189 35.09 16.62 -10.07
C GLU A 189 35.26 17.88 -9.20
N GLY A 190 35.95 17.73 -8.06
CA GLY A 190 36.24 18.79 -7.09
C GLY A 190 35.09 19.17 -6.16
N ASN A 191 33.91 18.55 -6.33
CA ASN A 191 32.74 18.82 -5.51
C ASN A 191 32.52 17.72 -4.46
N GLN A 192 31.94 18.09 -3.33
CA GLN A 192 31.62 17.16 -2.25
C GLN A 192 30.41 16.28 -2.61
N ILE A 193 30.48 15.02 -2.19
CA ILE A 193 29.38 14.05 -2.13
C ILE A 193 29.19 13.64 -0.67
N LEU A 194 27.95 13.40 -0.25
CA LEU A 194 27.65 12.66 0.97
C LEU A 194 27.07 11.30 0.60
N TYR A 195 27.61 10.22 1.15
CA TYR A 195 27.21 8.84 0.82
C TYR A 195 27.13 7.98 2.09
N ILE A 196 26.43 6.84 2.00
CA ILE A 196 26.39 5.83 3.08
C ILE A 196 27.08 4.55 2.62
N ILE A 197 27.48 3.69 3.56
CA ILE A 197 28.04 2.35 3.28
C ILE A 197 27.13 1.33 3.94
N THR A 198 26.55 0.45 3.12
CA THR A 198 25.48 -0.47 3.56
C THR A 198 25.89 -1.94 3.49
N ASP A 199 26.54 -2.35 2.40
CA ASP A 199 26.99 -3.73 2.21
C ASP A 199 28.41 -3.78 1.62
N GLY A 200 29.09 -4.90 1.81
CA GLY A 200 30.38 -5.21 1.20
C GLY A 200 30.53 -6.67 0.82
N SER A 201 31.26 -6.94 -0.25
CA SER A 201 31.46 -8.29 -0.77
C SER A 201 32.46 -9.14 0.01
N ASP A 202 33.33 -8.51 0.79
CA ASP A 202 34.38 -9.17 1.59
C ASP A 202 34.11 -9.03 3.09
N GLU A 203 34.15 -10.15 3.80
CA GLU A 203 33.82 -10.25 5.23
C GLU A 203 34.73 -9.39 6.11
N ASN A 204 36.05 -9.42 5.87
CA ASN A 204 36.99 -8.67 6.68
C ASN A 204 36.84 -7.17 6.42
N TYR A 205 36.64 -6.80 5.15
CA TYR A 205 36.44 -5.40 4.77
C TYR A 205 35.16 -4.83 5.38
N ALA A 206 34.03 -5.54 5.24
CA ALA A 206 32.74 -5.17 5.82
C ALA A 206 32.84 -4.98 7.35
N LYS A 207 33.51 -5.91 8.04
CA LYS A 207 33.73 -5.81 9.50
C LYS A 207 34.55 -4.58 9.89
N ILE A 208 35.66 -4.32 9.19
CA ILE A 208 36.52 -3.15 9.47
C ILE A 208 35.74 -1.85 9.28
N LEU A 209 34.94 -1.75 8.21
CA LEU A 209 34.10 -0.58 7.97
C LEU A 209 33.04 -0.44 9.06
N SER A 210 32.39 -1.54 9.45
CA SER A 210 31.39 -1.55 10.52
C SER A 210 31.94 -0.98 11.83
N GLU A 211 33.12 -1.44 12.24
CA GLU A 211 33.82 -0.95 13.44
C GLU A 211 34.18 0.54 13.34
N LYS A 212 34.52 1.02 12.14
CA LYS A 212 34.93 2.42 11.90
C LYS A 212 33.75 3.39 11.91
N GLN A 213 32.66 3.04 11.23
CA GLN A 213 31.49 3.91 11.12
C GLN A 213 30.52 3.77 12.30
N GLY A 214 30.69 2.75 13.15
CA GLY A 214 29.80 2.49 14.28
C GLY A 214 28.40 2.04 13.85
N TRP A 215 28.28 1.49 12.65
CA TRP A 215 27.06 1.00 12.03
C TRP A 215 27.42 -0.17 11.12
N ASN A 216 26.64 -1.26 11.17
CA ASN A 216 26.95 -2.46 10.41
C ASN A 216 26.97 -2.22 8.89
N VAL A 217 28.04 -2.68 8.26
CA VAL A 217 28.12 -2.95 6.83
C VAL A 217 27.85 -4.44 6.66
N GLU A 218 26.74 -4.78 6.03
CA GLU A 218 26.32 -6.17 5.87
C GLU A 218 27.20 -6.91 4.85
N LEU A 219 27.48 -8.19 5.11
CA LEU A 219 28.23 -9.03 4.18
C LEU A 219 27.31 -9.49 3.05
N ALA A 220 27.61 -9.07 1.81
CA ALA A 220 26.90 -9.45 0.59
C ALA A 220 27.83 -10.18 -0.39
N PRO A 221 28.07 -11.49 -0.24
CA PRO A 221 29.04 -12.19 -1.08
C PRO A 221 28.63 -12.22 -2.56
N ALA A 222 27.32 -12.15 -2.86
CA ALA A 222 26.82 -12.25 -4.22
C ALA A 222 27.19 -11.05 -5.11
N ILE A 223 27.55 -9.90 -4.53
CA ILE A 223 27.98 -8.72 -5.30
C ILE A 223 29.46 -8.73 -5.68
N ALA A 224 30.25 -9.71 -5.23
CA ALA A 224 31.70 -9.77 -5.50
C ALA A 224 32.05 -9.84 -6.99
N ASP A 225 31.24 -10.54 -7.78
CA ASP A 225 31.53 -10.88 -9.16
C ASP A 225 30.52 -10.28 -10.14
N VAL A 226 29.88 -9.16 -9.77
CA VAL A 226 28.94 -8.50 -10.68
C VAL A 226 29.65 -7.97 -11.93
N PRO A 227 28.95 -7.85 -13.07
CA PRO A 227 29.51 -7.31 -14.31
C PRO A 227 30.10 -5.91 -14.12
N GLU A 228 31.21 -5.60 -14.82
CA GLU A 228 31.86 -4.29 -14.74
C GLU A 228 30.94 -3.13 -15.14
N ASP A 229 29.97 -3.36 -16.04
CA ASP A 229 29.00 -2.36 -16.48
C ASP A 229 27.85 -2.14 -15.47
N ALA A 230 27.80 -2.90 -14.38
CA ALA A 230 26.97 -2.64 -13.22
C ALA A 230 27.74 -1.93 -12.09
N LEU A 231 29.04 -1.67 -12.28
CA LEU A 231 29.93 -1.09 -11.28
C LEU A 231 30.39 0.30 -11.71
N GLN A 232 30.51 1.20 -10.73
CA GLN A 232 31.36 2.37 -10.86
C GLN A 232 32.65 2.19 -10.03
N LYS A 233 33.61 3.11 -10.14
CA LYS A 233 34.89 3.02 -9.44
C LYS A 233 34.91 3.93 -8.21
N LEU A 234 35.40 3.39 -7.10
CA LEU A 234 35.66 4.12 -5.86
C LEU A 234 37.15 4.05 -5.54
N PHE A 235 37.81 5.20 -5.54
CA PHE A 235 39.22 5.29 -5.20
C PHE A 235 39.40 5.65 -3.73
N ILE A 236 40.03 4.75 -2.97
CA ILE A 236 40.23 4.88 -1.52
C ILE A 236 41.73 5.01 -1.21
N PHE A 237 42.11 6.02 -0.45
CA PHE A 237 43.52 6.38 -0.26
C PHE A 237 44.12 5.72 0.98
N LYS A 238 45.18 4.90 0.81
CA LYS A 238 45.87 4.18 1.89
C LYS A 238 46.99 4.97 2.56
N ASN A 239 47.42 6.06 1.92
CA ASN A 239 48.39 7.02 2.43
C ASN A 239 48.21 8.38 1.73
N GLY A 240 49.01 9.36 2.12
CA GLY A 240 48.98 10.69 1.52
C GLY A 240 48.61 11.76 2.54
N ILE A 241 47.87 12.77 2.07
CA ILE A 241 47.33 13.84 2.89
C ILE A 241 46.31 13.26 3.85
N LYS A 242 46.46 13.55 5.15
CA LYS A 242 45.52 13.15 6.19
C LYS A 242 44.16 13.81 5.98
N GLY A 243 43.10 13.06 6.18
CA GLY A 243 41.71 13.49 6.03
C GLY A 243 40.76 12.51 6.69
N ASP A 244 39.49 12.58 6.31
CA ASP A 244 38.40 11.81 6.94
C ASP A 244 37.99 10.56 6.14
N GLY A 245 38.71 10.24 5.05
CA GLY A 245 38.47 9.01 4.28
C GLY A 245 38.67 7.74 5.12
N ILE A 246 38.20 6.60 4.61
CA ILE A 246 38.11 5.28 5.26
C ILE A 246 39.42 4.87 5.96
N TYR A 247 40.57 5.17 5.35
CA TYR A 247 41.90 4.85 5.90
C TYR A 247 42.60 6.03 6.63
N GLY A 248 41.90 7.15 6.85
CA GLY A 248 42.41 8.34 7.54
C GLY A 248 43.22 9.29 6.65
N PHE A 249 42.99 9.22 5.35
CA PHE A 249 43.60 10.09 4.33
C PHE A 249 42.50 10.89 3.64
N GLN A 250 42.79 11.54 2.51
CA GLN A 250 41.76 12.30 1.80
C GLN A 250 40.50 11.47 1.52
N ASP A 251 39.38 12.19 1.39
CA ASP A 251 38.06 11.65 1.08
C ASP A 251 38.08 10.81 -0.21
N GLU A 252 37.19 9.84 -0.28
CA GLU A 252 37.11 8.92 -1.41
C GLU A 252 36.68 9.65 -2.69
N LEU A 253 37.22 9.18 -3.81
CA LEU A 253 36.90 9.77 -5.12
C LEU A 253 36.01 8.80 -5.91
N PHE A 254 34.87 9.30 -6.35
CA PHE A 254 33.88 8.57 -7.16
C PHE A 254 34.09 8.84 -8.65
N SER A 255 33.79 7.86 -9.50
CA SER A 255 33.83 8.05 -10.95
C SER A 255 32.57 8.63 -11.56
N SER A 256 31.45 8.64 -10.82
CA SER A 256 30.18 9.20 -11.27
C SER A 256 29.29 9.61 -10.10
N THR A 257 28.23 10.36 -10.41
CA THR A 257 27.14 10.71 -9.49
C THR A 257 25.80 10.36 -10.10
N PRO A 258 24.70 10.37 -9.34
CA PRO A 258 23.36 10.20 -9.89
C PRO A 258 23.01 11.16 -11.04
N SER A 259 23.69 12.30 -11.16
CA SER A 259 23.53 13.21 -12.32
C SER A 259 24.00 12.61 -13.65
N GLN A 260 24.89 11.60 -13.63
CA GLN A 260 25.30 10.83 -14.80
C GLN A 260 24.54 9.50 -14.83
N GLU A 261 23.22 9.54 -15.05
CA GLU A 261 22.33 8.36 -14.90
C GLU A 261 22.81 7.10 -15.65
N SER A 262 23.38 7.23 -16.84
CA SER A 262 23.87 6.07 -17.61
C SER A 262 25.16 5.45 -17.08
N GLU A 263 25.87 6.14 -16.19
CA GLU A 263 27.16 5.74 -15.62
C GLU A 263 27.06 5.44 -14.12
N TYR A 264 26.10 6.05 -13.43
CA TYR A 264 25.91 5.89 -11.99
C TYR A 264 25.60 4.44 -11.61
N SER A 265 26.25 3.98 -10.54
CA SER A 265 25.91 2.76 -9.82
C SER A 265 26.16 2.96 -8.33
N ALA A 266 25.26 2.50 -7.46
CA ALA A 266 25.57 2.43 -6.03
C ALA A 266 26.63 1.35 -5.72
N LEU A 267 26.81 0.36 -6.60
CA LEU A 267 27.84 -0.66 -6.47
C LEU A 267 29.20 -0.14 -6.98
N ASN A 268 30.19 -0.20 -6.11
CA ASN A 268 31.49 0.42 -6.31
C ASN A 268 32.60 -0.62 -6.25
N SER A 269 33.35 -0.76 -7.35
CA SER A 269 34.62 -1.49 -7.36
C SER A 269 35.67 -0.69 -6.60
N VAL A 270 36.23 -1.27 -5.54
CA VAL A 270 37.22 -0.61 -4.68
C VAL A 270 38.60 -0.66 -5.31
N ILE A 271 39.16 0.53 -5.58
CA ILE A 271 40.53 0.74 -6.03
C ILE A 271 41.30 1.43 -4.90
N GLU A 272 42.22 0.70 -4.28
CA GLU A 272 43.09 1.30 -3.27
C GLU A 272 44.24 2.07 -3.93
N VAL A 273 44.44 3.31 -3.49
CA VAL A 273 45.46 4.22 -4.01
C VAL A 273 46.57 4.41 -2.99
N THR A 274 47.82 4.21 -3.40
CA THR A 274 49.00 4.43 -2.56
C THR A 274 50.03 5.31 -3.28
N TRP A 275 50.39 6.44 -2.66
CA TRP A 275 51.54 7.27 -3.01
C TRP A 275 52.85 6.50 -2.88
N LYS A 276 53.70 6.56 -3.91
CA LYS A 276 55.04 5.98 -3.87
C LYS A 276 55.99 6.86 -3.05
N ILE A 277 56.99 6.22 -2.44
CA ILE A 277 57.99 6.88 -1.60
C ILE A 277 58.68 8.02 -2.37
N GLY A 278 58.81 9.19 -1.73
CA GLY A 278 59.50 10.35 -2.28
C GLY A 278 58.67 11.23 -3.23
N GLN A 279 57.42 10.88 -3.49
CA GLN A 279 56.50 11.69 -4.27
C GLN A 279 55.89 12.81 -3.44
N LYS A 280 55.64 13.97 -4.06
CA LYS A 280 54.91 15.05 -3.40
C LYS A 280 53.40 14.77 -3.49
N GLU A 281 52.80 14.56 -2.34
CA GLU A 281 51.37 14.32 -2.18
C GLU A 281 50.56 15.57 -2.51
N LYS A 282 49.36 15.38 -3.08
CA LYS A 282 48.34 16.41 -3.30
C LYS A 282 46.95 15.80 -3.14
N ILE A 283 45.94 16.64 -2.91
CA ILE A 283 44.55 16.20 -2.98
C ILE A 283 44.22 15.94 -4.45
N PHE A 284 43.46 14.88 -4.72
CA PHE A 284 42.92 14.58 -6.04
C PHE A 284 41.45 14.96 -6.08
N GLU A 285 41.07 15.73 -7.10
CA GLU A 285 39.71 16.28 -7.25
C GLU A 285 38.90 15.52 -8.30
N SER A 286 39.55 14.80 -9.23
CA SER A 286 38.89 14.08 -10.33
C SER A 286 39.56 12.75 -10.63
N VAL A 287 38.81 11.83 -11.25
CA VAL A 287 39.34 10.51 -11.63
C VAL A 287 40.45 10.65 -12.68
N ALA A 288 40.31 11.61 -13.59
CA ALA A 288 41.36 11.95 -14.56
C ALA A 288 42.69 12.31 -13.88
N ASP A 289 42.63 13.03 -12.77
CA ASP A 289 43.79 13.44 -11.99
C ASP A 289 44.51 12.26 -11.33
N VAL A 290 43.75 11.30 -10.80
CA VAL A 290 44.29 10.08 -10.20
C VAL A 290 44.90 9.18 -11.27
N ILE A 291 44.21 8.97 -12.39
CA ILE A 291 44.74 8.18 -13.52
C ILE A 291 46.05 8.78 -14.03
N THR A 292 46.09 10.09 -14.26
CA THR A 292 47.31 10.80 -14.71
C THR A 292 48.46 10.62 -13.72
N ALA A 293 48.19 10.62 -12.41
CA ALA A 293 49.20 10.38 -11.39
C ALA A 293 49.71 8.94 -11.35
N GLU A 294 48.87 7.96 -11.66
CA GLU A 294 49.26 6.55 -11.77
C GLU A 294 50.13 6.33 -13.00
N GLU A 295 49.70 6.81 -14.17
CA GLU A 295 50.45 6.73 -15.43
C GLU A 295 51.79 7.47 -15.35
N GLY A 296 51.81 8.61 -14.64
CA GLY A 296 53.02 9.36 -14.31
C GLY A 296 53.92 8.69 -13.26
N GLY A 297 53.53 7.52 -12.76
CA GLY A 297 54.30 6.69 -11.84
C GLY A 297 54.34 7.21 -10.40
N ARG A 298 53.51 8.18 -10.02
CA ARG A 298 53.52 8.83 -8.69
C ARG A 298 52.78 8.03 -7.63
N ILE A 299 51.70 7.36 -8.04
CA ILE A 299 50.91 6.48 -7.19
C ILE A 299 50.93 5.07 -7.77
N LYS A 300 50.33 4.12 -7.04
CA LYS A 300 50.06 2.77 -7.48
C LYS A 300 48.61 2.44 -7.16
N PHE A 301 47.92 1.80 -8.10
CA PHE A 301 46.62 1.17 -7.85
C PHE A 301 46.77 -0.26 -7.35
N ASN A 302 45.84 -0.63 -6.47
CA ASN A 302 45.55 -2.00 -6.09
C ASN A 302 44.05 -2.21 -6.33
N GLU A 303 43.72 -2.85 -7.45
CA GLU A 303 42.36 -3.30 -7.74
C GLU A 303 42.05 -4.49 -6.82
N THR A 304 41.17 -4.27 -5.86
CA THR A 304 41.00 -5.21 -4.74
C THR A 304 40.11 -6.41 -5.09
N GLY A 305 39.27 -6.27 -6.12
CA GLY A 305 38.15 -7.20 -6.38
C GLY A 305 37.01 -7.08 -5.36
N ILE A 306 37.07 -6.12 -4.44
CA ILE A 306 36.02 -5.88 -3.45
C ILE A 306 34.99 -4.91 -4.04
N VAL A 307 33.72 -5.25 -3.85
CA VAL A 307 32.58 -4.40 -4.22
C VAL A 307 31.90 -3.91 -2.94
N LEU A 308 31.62 -2.61 -2.87
CA LEU A 308 30.84 -2.00 -1.81
C LEU A 308 29.53 -1.45 -2.37
N ASN A 309 28.44 -1.58 -1.61
CA ASN A 309 27.21 -0.83 -1.84
C ASN A 309 27.30 0.52 -1.12
N THR A 310 27.55 1.58 -1.88
CA THR A 310 27.72 2.95 -1.35
C THR A 310 26.79 3.96 -2.03
N PRO A 311 25.48 3.93 -1.74
CA PRO A 311 24.52 4.91 -2.26
C PRO A 311 24.87 6.35 -1.89
N GLN A 312 24.74 7.26 -2.87
CA GLN A 312 24.96 8.70 -2.68
C GLN A 312 23.68 9.39 -2.20
N ILE A 313 23.78 10.17 -1.13
CA ILE A 313 22.67 10.90 -0.48
C ILE A 313 22.59 12.34 -0.99
N ILE A 314 23.74 13.02 -1.06
CA ILE A 314 23.88 14.38 -1.62
C ILE A 314 25.02 14.37 -2.63
N TRP A 315 24.81 15.01 -3.77
CA TRP A 315 25.80 15.19 -4.85
C TRP A 315 25.67 16.61 -5.44
N PRO A 316 26.57 17.07 -6.32
CA PRO A 316 26.72 18.49 -6.64
C PRO A 316 25.46 19.19 -7.14
N ASP A 317 24.62 18.47 -7.89
CA ASP A 317 23.41 19.00 -8.51
C ASP A 317 22.12 18.42 -7.91
N GLY A 318 22.18 17.70 -6.79
CA GLY A 318 21.01 17.04 -6.25
C GLY A 318 21.21 16.29 -4.93
N GLN A 319 20.10 15.72 -4.45
CA GLN A 319 20.08 14.85 -3.29
C GLN A 319 18.92 13.86 -3.42
N MET A 320 18.96 12.79 -2.64
CA MET A 320 17.81 11.91 -2.47
C MET A 320 16.60 12.67 -1.93
N MET A 321 15.40 12.24 -2.32
CA MET A 321 14.17 12.91 -1.92
C MET A 321 13.91 12.71 -0.42
N VAL A 322 13.87 13.83 0.31
CA VAL A 322 13.34 13.88 1.68
C VAL A 322 11.83 13.98 1.60
N ARG A 323 11.12 13.03 2.21
CA ARG A 323 9.67 12.98 2.18
C ARG A 323 9.04 14.12 2.99
N SER A 324 7.85 14.54 2.58
CA SER A 324 7.14 15.65 3.24
C SER A 324 6.46 15.25 4.56
N ASP A 325 5.99 14.01 4.64
CA ASP A 325 5.35 13.41 5.81
C ASP A 325 6.41 12.73 6.69
N LYS A 326 6.98 13.51 7.61
CA LYS A 326 8.10 13.11 8.46
C LYS A 326 7.72 12.18 9.63
N GLU A 327 6.44 12.03 9.92
CA GLU A 327 5.99 11.14 10.98
C GLU A 327 5.94 9.70 10.46
N ILE A 328 6.78 8.83 11.03
CA ILE A 328 6.79 7.41 10.67
C ILE A 328 5.61 6.72 11.36
N THR A 329 4.71 6.13 10.55
CA THR A 329 3.55 5.36 11.02
C THR A 329 3.50 3.99 10.34
N ASP A 330 2.77 3.05 10.93
CA ASP A 330 2.62 1.71 10.35
C ASP A 330 1.86 1.71 9.01
N GLU A 331 1.10 2.76 8.71
CA GLU A 331 0.26 2.90 7.50
C GLU A 331 0.82 3.90 6.48
N MET A 332 2.02 4.44 6.70
CA MET A 332 2.58 5.46 5.81
C MET A 332 2.80 4.89 4.39
N PRO A 333 2.60 5.69 3.33
CA PRO A 333 2.83 5.25 1.97
C PRO A 333 4.29 4.84 1.75
N TYR A 334 4.46 3.76 0.98
CA TYR A 334 5.78 3.29 0.56
C TYR A 334 6.49 4.30 -0.35
N GLY A 335 5.73 5.04 -1.18
CA GLY A 335 6.24 6.08 -2.09
C GLY A 335 6.35 7.46 -1.45
N GLY A 336 6.87 8.43 -2.22
CA GLY A 336 6.97 9.84 -1.81
C GLY A 336 8.28 10.22 -1.09
N GLY A 337 9.29 9.35 -1.14
CA GLY A 337 10.61 9.55 -0.53
C GLY A 337 10.89 8.56 0.61
N GLN A 338 12.14 8.13 0.69
CA GLN A 338 12.60 7.13 1.68
C GLN A 338 13.35 7.77 2.85
N ILE A 339 13.62 9.07 2.80
CA ILE A 339 14.40 9.79 3.81
C ILE A 339 13.49 10.74 4.58
N ILE A 340 13.59 10.73 5.92
CA ILE A 340 12.93 11.66 6.84
C ILE A 340 13.74 12.93 7.05
N GLU A 341 15.06 12.76 7.19
CA GLU A 341 15.98 13.84 7.53
C GLU A 341 17.39 13.53 7.06
N ILE A 342 18.08 14.58 6.60
CA ILE A 342 19.52 14.56 6.31
C ILE A 342 20.15 15.61 7.21
N ASN A 343 21.07 15.20 8.08
CA ASN A 343 21.83 16.07 8.95
C ASN A 343 23.27 16.16 8.45
N GLU A 344 23.60 17.25 7.74
CA GLU A 344 24.94 17.49 7.20
C GLU A 344 25.97 17.87 8.28
N GLU A 345 25.51 18.39 9.43
CA GLU A 345 26.41 18.78 10.54
C GLU A 345 26.89 17.54 11.32
N GLU A 346 25.97 16.64 11.63
CA GLU A 346 26.26 15.38 12.32
C GLU A 346 26.66 14.24 11.36
N LEU A 347 26.56 14.48 10.05
CA LEU A 347 26.79 13.50 8.99
C LEU A 347 25.98 12.22 9.21
N ASN A 348 24.66 12.36 9.34
CA ASN A 348 23.76 11.22 9.39
C ASN A 348 22.51 11.44 8.54
N VAL A 349 21.91 10.35 8.10
CA VAL A 349 20.67 10.35 7.32
C VAL A 349 19.69 9.37 7.95
N THR A 350 18.44 9.80 8.14
CA THR A 350 17.39 8.97 8.71
C THR A 350 16.47 8.49 7.62
N PHE A 351 16.52 7.19 7.33
CA PHE A 351 15.64 6.49 6.40
C PHE A 351 14.38 5.95 7.10
N VAL A 352 13.35 5.71 6.29
CA VAL A 352 12.24 4.82 6.63
C VAL A 352 12.69 3.39 6.31
N ALA A 353 12.83 2.57 7.35
CA ALA A 353 13.10 1.15 7.21
C ALA A 353 11.78 0.37 7.18
N HIS A 354 11.57 -0.36 6.09
CA HIS A 354 10.35 -1.11 5.82
C HIS A 354 10.49 -2.55 6.27
N ARG A 355 9.50 -3.03 7.01
CA ARG A 355 9.41 -4.41 7.45
C ARG A 355 9.02 -5.33 6.29
N GLY A 356 9.71 -6.45 6.18
CA GLY A 356 9.39 -7.55 5.26
C GLY A 356 9.67 -8.92 5.87
N TRP A 357 9.60 -9.94 5.02
CA TRP A 357 9.90 -11.32 5.40
C TRP A 357 11.17 -11.81 4.70
N GLY A 358 12.06 -12.44 5.46
CA GLY A 358 13.14 -13.24 4.90
C GLY A 358 12.63 -14.57 4.32
N PRO A 359 13.48 -15.34 3.64
CA PRO A 359 13.09 -16.58 2.95
C PRO A 359 12.45 -17.62 3.87
N ASN A 360 12.79 -17.59 5.16
CA ASN A 360 12.32 -18.54 6.19
C ASN A 360 11.28 -17.93 7.15
N GLY A 361 10.67 -16.78 6.82
CA GLY A 361 9.67 -16.14 7.68
C GLY A 361 10.27 -15.34 8.85
N ILE A 362 11.59 -15.11 8.85
CA ILE A 362 12.20 -14.16 9.77
C ILE A 362 11.77 -12.74 9.40
N THR A 363 11.55 -11.88 10.39
CA THR A 363 11.33 -10.46 10.12
C THR A 363 12.64 -9.81 9.69
N VAL A 364 12.60 -9.05 8.60
CA VAL A 364 13.72 -8.24 8.10
C VAL A 364 13.28 -6.79 7.96
N TYR A 365 14.24 -5.87 8.01
CA TYR A 365 14.03 -4.46 7.67
C TYR A 365 14.95 -4.09 6.51
N CYS A 366 14.42 -3.33 5.56
CA CYS A 366 15.19 -2.80 4.44
C CYS A 366 14.94 -1.31 4.27
N ILE A 367 15.96 -0.60 3.78
CA ILE A 367 15.80 0.74 3.21
C ILE A 367 15.81 0.61 1.68
N VAL A 368 15.42 1.65 0.95
CA VAL A 368 15.52 1.68 -0.52
C VAL A 368 16.32 2.89 -0.95
N THR A 369 17.35 2.70 -1.78
CA THR A 369 18.32 3.75 -2.10
C THR A 369 18.34 4.14 -3.57
N ASP A 370 18.16 3.18 -4.46
CA ASP A 370 18.06 3.39 -5.90
C ASP A 370 17.29 2.25 -6.57
N ALA A 371 16.79 2.51 -7.77
CA ALA A 371 16.05 1.53 -8.56
C ALA A 371 16.20 1.79 -10.06
N THR A 372 15.89 0.76 -10.83
CA THR A 372 15.65 0.84 -12.27
C THR A 372 14.36 0.10 -12.62
N PRO A 373 13.56 0.56 -13.60
CA PRO A 373 13.71 1.79 -14.37
C PRO A 373 13.34 3.04 -13.55
N SER A 374 13.45 4.21 -14.17
CA SER A 374 13.20 5.51 -13.52
C SER A 374 11.79 5.68 -12.96
N GLY A 375 10.76 5.07 -13.56
CA GLY A 375 9.36 5.20 -13.09
C GLY A 375 9.15 4.72 -11.65
N PRO A 376 9.48 3.46 -11.31
CA PRO A 376 9.52 2.99 -9.93
C PRO A 376 10.45 3.81 -9.02
N ALA A 377 11.63 4.23 -9.51
CA ALA A 377 12.55 5.05 -8.72
C ALA A 377 11.91 6.38 -8.30
N GLU A 378 11.29 7.09 -9.25
CA GLU A 378 10.55 8.34 -9.02
C GLU A 378 9.38 8.15 -8.06
N THR A 379 8.61 7.07 -8.22
CA THR A 379 7.47 6.75 -7.34
C THR A 379 7.91 6.53 -5.89
N MET A 380 9.04 5.83 -5.68
CA MET A 380 9.62 5.61 -4.36
C MET A 380 10.37 6.84 -3.81
N GLY A 381 10.70 7.81 -4.67
CA GLY A 381 11.54 8.96 -4.33
C GLY A 381 13.01 8.58 -4.09
N VAL A 382 13.52 7.62 -4.88
CA VAL A 382 14.92 7.14 -4.83
C VAL A 382 15.65 7.44 -6.13
N VAL A 383 16.96 7.24 -6.14
CA VAL A 383 17.79 7.51 -7.32
C VAL A 383 17.49 6.53 -8.45
N SER A 384 17.47 7.02 -9.69
CA SER A 384 17.44 6.17 -10.89
C SER A 384 18.84 5.61 -11.14
N SER A 385 18.99 4.28 -11.18
CA SER A 385 20.25 3.58 -11.48
C SER A 385 20.09 2.59 -12.64
N PRO A 386 20.03 3.07 -13.90
CA PRO A 386 19.91 2.22 -15.09
C PRO A 386 20.94 1.09 -15.18
N THR A 387 22.17 1.30 -14.70
CA THR A 387 23.25 0.30 -14.70
C THR A 387 22.89 -0.96 -13.92
N SER A 388 22.05 -0.85 -12.89
CA SER A 388 21.55 -1.99 -12.10
C SER A 388 20.79 -3.01 -12.96
N ALA A 389 20.26 -2.61 -14.13
CA ALA A 389 19.58 -3.53 -15.06
C ALA A 389 20.52 -4.63 -15.59
N ASN A 390 21.84 -4.37 -15.64
CA ASN A 390 22.84 -5.35 -16.05
C ASN A 390 22.93 -6.55 -15.09
N LEU A 391 22.33 -6.44 -13.90
CA LEU A 391 22.22 -7.53 -12.93
C LEU A 391 21.04 -8.48 -13.17
N LEU A 392 20.12 -8.17 -14.11
CA LEU A 392 18.85 -8.91 -14.21
C LEU A 392 19.03 -10.42 -14.40
N THR A 393 20.06 -10.87 -15.09
CA THR A 393 20.34 -12.31 -15.26
C THR A 393 21.51 -12.80 -14.41
N HIS A 394 22.15 -11.89 -13.68
CA HIS A 394 23.29 -12.17 -12.82
C HIS A 394 22.83 -12.67 -11.44
N TYR A 395 23.62 -13.53 -10.80
CA TYR A 395 23.34 -13.99 -9.42
C TYR A 395 23.56 -12.92 -8.36
N GLY A 396 24.23 -11.82 -8.74
CA GLY A 396 24.38 -10.64 -7.90
C GLY A 396 23.07 -9.88 -7.65
N ALA A 397 22.00 -10.20 -8.39
CA ALA A 397 20.64 -9.82 -8.00
C ALA A 397 19.84 -11.05 -7.55
N VAL A 398 19.21 -10.95 -6.38
CA VAL A 398 18.44 -12.02 -5.74
C VAL A 398 16.95 -11.75 -5.89
N ASP A 399 16.13 -12.78 -5.95
CA ASP A 399 14.69 -12.61 -6.12
C ASP A 399 14.04 -11.99 -4.86
N LEU A 400 13.18 -10.98 -5.05
CA LEU A 400 12.29 -10.42 -4.05
C LEU A 400 10.85 -10.50 -4.56
N PHE A 401 9.96 -11.09 -3.77
CA PHE A 401 8.59 -11.36 -4.15
C PHE A 401 7.67 -10.29 -3.56
N GLN A 402 7.02 -9.51 -4.41
CA GLN A 402 6.07 -8.46 -4.03
C GLN A 402 4.65 -8.84 -4.44
N PHE A 403 3.67 -8.57 -3.59
CA PHE A 403 2.28 -8.92 -3.85
C PHE A 403 1.57 -7.78 -4.55
N LYS A 404 0.83 -8.09 -5.63
CA LYS A 404 0.09 -7.09 -6.41
C LYS A 404 -1.43 -7.14 -6.22
N ASN A 405 -1.93 -8.14 -5.49
CA ASN A 405 -3.32 -8.27 -5.09
C ASN A 405 -3.44 -9.15 -3.81
N GLY A 406 -4.67 -9.36 -3.33
CA GLY A 406 -4.96 -10.17 -2.16
C GLY A 406 -5.06 -9.32 -0.90
N ILE A 407 -4.30 -9.69 0.13
CA ILE A 407 -4.36 -9.06 1.46
C ILE A 407 -3.75 -7.66 1.39
N LYS A 408 -4.53 -6.62 1.72
CA LYS A 408 -4.06 -5.23 1.82
C LYS A 408 -3.02 -5.10 2.93
N GLY A 409 -1.96 -4.33 2.70
CA GLY A 409 -0.87 -4.21 3.66
C GLY A 409 0.15 -3.16 3.24
N SER A 410 1.30 -3.20 3.90
CA SER A 410 2.36 -2.20 3.78
C SER A 410 3.39 -2.46 2.67
N GLY A 411 3.18 -3.50 1.88
CA GLY A 411 4.03 -3.79 0.73
C GLY A 411 4.00 -2.64 -0.29
N PRO A 412 5.02 -2.56 -1.16
CA PRO A 412 5.17 -1.43 -2.10
C PRO A 412 3.98 -1.19 -3.04
N LEU A 413 3.16 -2.21 -3.26
CA LEU A 413 1.97 -2.16 -4.11
C LEU A 413 0.65 -2.09 -3.32
N GLY A 414 0.71 -1.85 -2.00
CA GLY A 414 -0.48 -1.74 -1.12
C GLY A 414 -1.04 -3.08 -0.63
N PHE A 415 -0.30 -4.17 -0.81
CA PHE A 415 -0.66 -5.52 -0.35
C PHE A 415 0.34 -6.00 0.70
N GLN A 416 0.30 -7.28 1.09
CA GLN A 416 1.20 -7.79 2.12
C GLN A 416 2.69 -7.51 1.81
N PRO A 417 3.54 -7.36 2.85
CA PRO A 417 4.96 -7.15 2.67
C PRO A 417 5.62 -8.22 1.80
N GLY A 418 6.72 -7.82 1.15
CA GLY A 418 7.45 -8.74 0.30
C GLY A 418 8.18 -9.84 1.07
N ILE A 419 8.48 -10.92 0.36
CA ILE A 419 9.28 -12.05 0.85
C ILE A 419 10.58 -12.09 0.06
N ALA A 420 11.72 -12.04 0.75
CA ALA A 420 13.03 -12.09 0.13
C ALA A 420 13.47 -13.53 -0.17
N GLY A 421 14.23 -13.71 -1.25
CA GLY A 421 14.81 -14.99 -1.64
C GLY A 421 16.08 -15.37 -0.87
N ALA A 422 16.68 -14.43 -0.13
CA ALA A 422 17.85 -14.64 0.73
C ALA A 422 17.74 -13.80 2.01
N ALA A 423 18.44 -14.22 3.05
CA ALA A 423 18.60 -13.53 4.33
C ALA A 423 20.06 -13.11 4.56
N LEU A 424 20.28 -12.20 5.51
CA LEU A 424 21.63 -11.94 6.04
C LEU A 424 22.27 -13.24 6.52
N GLY A 425 23.54 -13.44 6.16
CA GLY A 425 24.30 -14.66 6.44
C GLY A 425 24.20 -15.75 5.36
N ASP A 426 23.28 -15.63 4.40
CA ASP A 426 23.24 -16.53 3.25
C ASP A 426 24.37 -16.19 2.26
N THR A 427 24.99 -17.23 1.67
CA THR A 427 26.08 -17.04 0.70
C THR A 427 25.65 -16.32 -0.58
N ASN A 428 24.35 -16.32 -0.87
CA ASN A 428 23.74 -15.65 -2.00
C ASN A 428 23.05 -14.33 -1.62
N TYR A 429 23.21 -13.80 -0.40
CA TYR A 429 22.64 -12.50 -0.06
C TYR A 429 23.25 -11.37 -0.91
N SER A 430 22.39 -10.45 -1.32
CA SER A 430 22.69 -9.23 -2.06
C SER A 430 21.70 -8.14 -1.67
N PRO A 431 22.13 -6.86 -1.62
CA PRO A 431 21.20 -5.74 -1.50
C PRO A 431 20.42 -5.47 -2.80
N MET A 432 20.81 -6.10 -3.93
CA MET A 432 20.18 -5.91 -5.23
C MET A 432 19.07 -6.94 -5.45
N TRP A 433 17.84 -6.46 -5.58
CA TRP A 433 16.66 -7.31 -5.69
C TRP A 433 16.06 -7.32 -7.09
N ARG A 434 15.89 -8.51 -7.64
CA ARG A 434 15.09 -8.80 -8.82
C ARG A 434 13.65 -9.01 -8.41
N ILE A 435 12.77 -8.11 -8.86
CA ILE A 435 11.40 -8.11 -8.38
C ILE A 435 10.54 -9.12 -9.16
N TYR A 436 9.87 -10.00 -8.41
CA TYR A 436 8.81 -10.87 -8.89
C TYR A 436 7.48 -10.42 -8.31
N LEU A 437 6.47 -10.35 -9.16
CA LEU A 437 5.09 -10.09 -8.77
C LEU A 437 4.39 -11.41 -8.45
N VAL A 438 3.83 -11.47 -7.26
CA VAL A 438 2.93 -12.54 -6.82
C VAL A 438 1.49 -12.05 -6.97
N GLU A 439 0.70 -12.82 -7.69
CA GLU A 439 -0.72 -12.58 -7.92
C GLU A 439 -1.54 -13.78 -7.46
N TRP A 440 -2.49 -13.56 -6.57
CA TRP A 440 -3.54 -14.52 -6.26
C TRP A 440 -4.46 -14.69 -7.47
N ASN A 441 -4.66 -15.94 -7.89
CA ASN A 441 -5.61 -16.28 -8.95
C ASN A 441 -7.06 -15.97 -8.51
N ASP A 442 -7.33 -16.15 -7.22
CA ASP A 442 -8.55 -15.68 -6.54
C ASP A 442 -8.15 -14.85 -5.30
N ALA A 443 -8.34 -13.53 -5.38
CA ALA A 443 -7.95 -12.60 -4.32
C ALA A 443 -8.78 -12.77 -3.04
N GLU A 444 -10.02 -13.25 -3.12
CA GLU A 444 -10.87 -13.46 -1.93
C GLU A 444 -10.41 -14.65 -1.09
N SER A 445 -9.65 -15.57 -1.71
CA SER A 445 -9.05 -16.74 -1.08
C SER A 445 -7.64 -16.49 -0.54
N ALA A 446 -7.16 -15.24 -0.61
CA ALA A 446 -5.79 -14.89 -0.24
C ALA A 446 -5.48 -15.22 1.23
N LYS A 447 -4.25 -15.69 1.45
CA LYS A 447 -3.68 -15.97 2.77
C LYS A 447 -2.35 -15.24 2.92
N ILE A 448 -1.94 -15.00 4.16
CA ILE A 448 -0.60 -14.47 4.42
C ILE A 448 0.41 -15.54 4.02
N LEU A 449 1.40 -15.16 3.23
CA LEU A 449 2.56 -16.00 2.93
C LEU A 449 3.76 -15.37 3.63
N GLU A 450 4.52 -16.15 4.38
CA GLU A 450 5.63 -15.63 5.20
C GLU A 450 6.98 -16.15 4.71
N THR A 451 6.99 -17.24 3.93
CA THR A 451 8.22 -17.91 3.49
C THR A 451 8.29 -18.06 1.98
N LYS A 452 9.52 -18.24 1.47
CA LYS A 452 9.75 -18.60 0.07
C LYS A 452 9.11 -19.95 -0.29
N SER A 453 9.08 -20.88 0.69
CA SER A 453 8.44 -22.18 0.55
C SER A 453 6.93 -22.07 0.37
N ASP A 454 6.28 -21.09 1.01
CA ASP A 454 4.85 -20.85 0.82
C ASP A 454 4.57 -20.43 -0.62
N ILE A 455 5.36 -19.50 -1.17
CA ILE A 455 5.22 -19.08 -2.58
C ILE A 455 5.40 -20.28 -3.52
N ASP A 456 6.43 -21.11 -3.30
CA ASP A 456 6.66 -22.27 -4.17
C ASP A 456 5.53 -23.29 -4.11
N SER A 457 5.02 -23.58 -2.91
CA SER A 457 3.90 -24.50 -2.70
C SER A 457 2.62 -23.97 -3.35
N PHE A 458 2.26 -22.71 -3.10
CA PHE A 458 1.02 -22.13 -3.61
C PHE A 458 1.06 -21.95 -5.13
N ARG A 459 2.24 -21.72 -5.70
CA ARG A 459 2.43 -21.72 -7.16
C ARG A 459 2.28 -23.13 -7.74
N ALA A 460 2.81 -24.15 -7.07
CA ALA A 460 2.67 -25.54 -7.51
C ALA A 460 1.22 -26.03 -7.49
N ASP A 461 0.43 -25.51 -6.55
CA ASP A 461 -1.01 -25.79 -6.41
C ASP A 461 -1.91 -24.90 -7.31
N ASP A 462 -1.32 -24.07 -8.18
CA ASP A 462 -2.05 -23.15 -9.09
C ASP A 462 -2.96 -22.15 -8.35
N LEU A 463 -2.58 -21.75 -7.14
CA LEU A 463 -3.29 -20.76 -6.33
C LEU A 463 -2.80 -19.33 -6.60
N ILE A 464 -1.52 -19.22 -6.98
CA ILE A 464 -0.88 -17.95 -7.31
C ILE A 464 -0.07 -18.05 -8.60
N THR A 465 0.01 -16.93 -9.31
CA THR A 465 0.94 -16.72 -10.41
C THR A 465 2.14 -15.92 -9.92
N VAL A 466 3.35 -16.30 -10.36
CA VAL A 466 4.59 -15.58 -10.05
C VAL A 466 5.26 -15.20 -11.36
N SER A 467 5.42 -13.90 -11.59
CA SER A 467 5.98 -13.36 -12.84
C SER A 467 7.02 -12.28 -12.56
N ILE A 468 8.06 -12.19 -13.37
CA ILE A 468 9.05 -11.12 -13.26
C ILE A 468 8.41 -9.75 -13.50
N ALA A 469 8.72 -8.76 -12.67
CA ALA A 469 8.23 -7.41 -12.84
C ALA A 469 8.95 -6.73 -14.01
N ARG A 470 8.17 -6.16 -14.94
CA ARG A 470 8.67 -5.39 -16.08
C ARG A 470 7.86 -4.10 -16.26
N PRO A 471 7.98 -3.12 -15.34
CA PRO A 471 7.36 -1.82 -15.50
C PRO A 471 7.81 -1.21 -16.83
N THR A 472 6.82 -0.80 -17.64
CA THR A 472 7.04 -0.29 -19.01
C THR A 472 7.92 -1.17 -19.90
N ASN A 473 7.89 -2.50 -19.70
CA ASN A 473 8.72 -3.50 -20.39
C ASN A 473 10.24 -3.37 -20.15
N ALA A 474 10.66 -2.65 -19.11
CA ALA A 474 12.05 -2.53 -18.71
C ALA A 474 12.38 -3.46 -17.54
N ASP A 475 13.67 -3.76 -17.38
CA ASP A 475 14.19 -4.62 -16.33
C ASP A 475 14.08 -3.92 -14.98
N HIS A 476 13.55 -4.61 -13.98
CA HIS A 476 13.30 -4.05 -12.65
C HIS A 476 14.24 -4.62 -11.60
N ILE A 477 15.17 -3.77 -11.16
CA ILE A 477 16.08 -4.06 -10.04
C ILE A 477 15.94 -2.92 -9.03
N VAL A 478 15.92 -3.28 -7.75
CA VAL A 478 15.85 -2.32 -6.65
C VAL A 478 16.99 -2.59 -5.68
N ASN A 479 17.77 -1.56 -5.35
CA ASN A 479 18.75 -1.62 -4.28
C ASN A 479 18.03 -1.39 -2.94
N CYS A 480 17.79 -2.48 -2.21
CA CYS A 480 17.16 -2.45 -0.88
C CYS A 480 18.02 -3.18 0.16
N PRO A 481 19.11 -2.59 0.66
CA PRO A 481 19.95 -3.28 1.63
C PRO A 481 19.17 -3.60 2.90
N PHE A 482 19.40 -4.79 3.44
CA PHE A 482 18.91 -5.13 4.76
C PHE A 482 19.72 -4.39 5.81
N ILE A 483 19.02 -3.99 6.88
CA ILE A 483 19.62 -3.25 7.99
C ILE A 483 19.02 -3.71 9.31
N ASP A 484 19.76 -3.53 10.39
CA ASP A 484 19.21 -3.53 11.75
C ASP A 484 18.94 -2.07 12.18
N PRO A 485 17.67 -1.63 12.23
CA PRO A 485 17.33 -0.28 12.69
C PRO A 485 17.45 -0.12 14.23
N PHE A 486 17.80 -1.18 14.97
CA PHE A 486 17.86 -1.18 16.44
C PHE A 486 19.26 -1.42 17.02
N GLN A 487 20.30 -1.36 16.19
CA GLN A 487 21.68 -1.67 16.56
C GLN A 487 22.33 -0.67 17.53
#